data_AF-A0A484N6K7-F1
#
_entry.id   AF-A0A484N6K7-F1
#
_cell.length_a   1.000
_cell.length_b   1.000
_cell.length_c   1.000
_cell.angle_alpha   90.00
_cell.angle_beta   90.00
_cell.angle_gamma   90.00
#
_symmetry.space_group_name_H-M   'P 1'
#
loop_
_entity.id
_entity.type
_entity.pdbx_description
1 polymer ?
#
loop_
_entity_poly.entity_id
_entity_poly.type
_entity_poly.pdbx_seq_one_letter_code
_entity_poly.pdbx_strand_id
1 'polypeptide(L)'
;ELKDQMASRMFNAGVTEGQTTMRPPLFDGTNYSYWKERMRIFIQPNDYKLWLIVKNGCGVPMKKVGEVNVPKTEEEFTDEDCKKMELNAKAINMIYCGVNADDYRKILRYETAKQMWEKLEVTYEGTAQVREAKIDHLTHEYELFSMKENEKIEEMFERFSNIINPLNLLGKT
;
A
#
# COMPACT_ATOMS: atom_id res chain seq x y z
N GLU A 1 -30.30 -10.52 11.17
CA GLU A 1 -30.20 -9.52 12.27
C GLU A 1 -28.78 -9.34 12.80
N LEU A 2 -28.17 -10.28 13.54
CA LEU A 2 -26.79 -10.13 14.06
C LEU A 2 -25.70 -10.15 12.97
N LYS A 3 -25.87 -10.98 11.92
CA LYS A 3 -24.97 -11.00 10.74
C LYS A 3 -25.08 -9.72 9.90
N ASP A 4 -26.29 -9.16 9.78
CA ASP A 4 -26.51 -7.89 9.06
C ASP A 4 -25.99 -6.69 9.87
N GLN A 5 -26.07 -6.73 11.20
CA GLN A 5 -25.45 -5.72 12.08
C GLN A 5 -23.92 -5.79 12.08
N MET A 6 -23.30 -6.97 11.96
CA MET A 6 -21.85 -7.11 11.82
C MET A 6 -21.35 -6.70 10.43
N ALA A 7 -22.06 -7.07 9.35
CA ALA A 7 -21.77 -6.59 8.00
C ALA A 7 -21.95 -5.07 7.90
N SER A 8 -23.00 -4.52 8.53
CA SER A 8 -23.22 -3.08 8.63
C SER A 8 -22.14 -2.39 9.46
N ARG A 9 -21.59 -3.01 10.51
CA ARG A 9 -20.45 -2.46 11.27
C ARG A 9 -19.11 -2.54 10.55
N MET A 10 -18.87 -3.58 9.75
CA MET A 10 -17.67 -3.69 8.90
C MET A 10 -17.73 -2.77 7.68
N PHE A 11 -18.94 -2.38 7.23
CA PHE A 11 -19.16 -1.44 6.13
C PHE A 11 -19.45 0.01 6.59
N ASN A 12 -19.61 0.26 7.90
CA ASN A 12 -19.84 1.59 8.48
C ASN A 12 -18.56 2.40 8.73
N ALA A 13 -17.48 2.12 8.00
CA ALA A 13 -16.42 3.11 7.80
C ALA A 13 -16.95 4.19 6.84
N GLY A 14 -17.86 5.03 7.33
CA GLY A 14 -18.30 6.30 6.74
C GLY A 14 -18.34 6.37 5.21
N VAL A 15 -19.26 5.65 4.56
CA VAL A 15 -19.65 6.00 3.18
C VAL A 15 -20.77 7.03 3.24
N THR A 16 -20.40 8.27 3.56
CA THR A 16 -21.24 9.46 3.40
C THR A 16 -20.81 10.20 2.14
N GLU A 17 -21.74 10.38 1.19
CA GLU A 17 -21.57 11.02 -0.13
C GLU A 17 -20.43 10.49 -1.04
N GLY A 18 -20.55 10.75 -2.34
CA GLY A 18 -19.54 10.39 -3.32
C GLY A 18 -18.20 11.03 -2.96
N GLN A 19 -17.11 10.26 -3.04
CA GLN A 19 -15.79 10.78 -2.68
C GLN A 19 -15.20 11.65 -3.78
N THR A 20 -14.45 12.67 -3.36
CA THR A 20 -13.83 13.63 -4.28
C THR A 20 -12.79 12.96 -5.17
N THR A 21 -12.79 13.32 -6.45
CA THR A 21 -11.74 12.97 -7.42
C THR A 21 -10.59 13.97 -7.41
N MET A 22 -10.74 15.08 -6.68
CA MET A 22 -9.78 16.18 -6.66
C MET A 22 -8.83 16.13 -5.46
N ARG A 23 -9.22 15.48 -4.36
CA ARG A 23 -8.37 15.35 -3.16
C ARG A 23 -7.98 13.88 -2.94
N PRO A 24 -6.75 13.61 -2.50
CA PRO A 24 -6.36 12.26 -2.12
C PRO A 24 -7.25 11.72 -1.00
N PRO A 25 -7.50 10.40 -0.94
CA PRO A 25 -8.13 9.78 0.22
C PRO A 25 -7.22 9.96 1.44
N LEU A 26 -7.78 10.46 2.54
CA LEU A 26 -7.04 10.62 3.78
C LEU A 26 -6.94 9.28 4.52
N PHE A 27 -5.72 8.90 4.91
CA PHE A 27 -5.48 7.75 5.77
C PHE A 27 -5.65 8.14 7.24
N ASP A 28 -6.64 7.56 7.92
CA ASP A 28 -6.92 7.80 9.33
C ASP A 28 -6.19 6.84 10.28
N GLY A 29 -5.32 5.97 9.75
CA GLY A 29 -4.63 4.92 10.50
C GLY A 29 -5.37 3.58 10.51
N THR A 30 -6.57 3.50 9.93
CA THR A 30 -7.37 2.27 9.86
C THR A 30 -7.50 1.75 8.43
N ASN A 31 -7.62 0.43 8.28
CA ASN A 31 -7.86 -0.23 6.99
C ASN A 31 -6.87 0.20 5.88
N TYR A 32 -5.57 0.01 6.14
CA TYR A 32 -4.51 0.40 5.22
C TYR A 32 -4.66 -0.19 3.81
N SER A 33 -5.11 -1.45 3.68
CA SER A 33 -5.34 -2.08 2.38
C SER A 33 -6.37 -1.32 1.54
N TYR A 34 -7.47 -0.89 2.16
CA TYR A 34 -8.46 -0.04 1.50
C TYR A 34 -7.87 1.32 1.11
N TRP A 35 -7.19 2.01 2.04
CA TRP A 35 -6.57 3.30 1.73
C TRP A 35 -5.57 3.20 0.59
N LYS A 36 -4.69 2.19 0.63
CA LYS A 36 -3.65 1.93 -0.37
C LYS A 36 -4.25 1.78 -1.76
N GLU A 37 -5.32 1.01 -1.88
CA GLU A 37 -6.02 0.79 -3.13
C GLU A 37 -6.71 2.06 -3.63
N ARG A 38 -7.38 2.79 -2.73
CA ARG A 38 -8.01 4.09 -3.07
C ARG A 38 -6.97 5.13 -3.50
N MET A 39 -5.81 5.15 -2.87
CA MET A 39 -4.72 6.05 -3.20
C MET A 39 -4.11 5.72 -4.56
N ARG A 40 -3.94 4.43 -4.88
CA ARG A 40 -3.56 3.97 -6.23
C ARG A 40 -4.56 4.44 -7.28
N ILE A 41 -5.86 4.23 -7.04
CA ILE A 41 -6.95 4.66 -7.93
C ILE A 41 -7.01 6.18 -8.08
N PHE A 42 -6.59 6.95 -7.06
CA PHE A 42 -6.49 8.41 -7.15
C PHE A 42 -5.30 8.88 -8.01
N ILE A 43 -4.13 8.24 -7.87
CA ILE A 43 -2.90 8.64 -8.56
C ILE A 43 -2.95 8.30 -10.05
N GLN A 44 -3.40 7.10 -10.42
CA GLN A 44 -3.33 6.61 -11.80
C GLN A 44 -4.03 7.49 -12.85
N PRO A 45 -5.25 8.03 -12.60
CA PRO A 45 -5.94 8.88 -13.56
C PRO A 45 -5.33 10.29 -13.70
N ASN A 46 -4.56 10.76 -12.71
CA ASN A 46 -3.90 12.06 -12.78
C ASN A 46 -2.75 12.06 -13.80
N ASP A 47 -1.94 11.01 -13.77
CA ASP A 47 -0.94 10.63 -14.77
C ASP A 47 -0.43 9.24 -14.38
N TYR A 48 -0.57 8.26 -15.27
CA TYR A 48 -0.14 6.89 -14.98
C TYR A 48 1.36 6.79 -14.64
N LYS A 49 2.19 7.70 -15.18
CA LYS A 49 3.62 7.77 -14.86
C LYS A 49 3.87 8.08 -13.38
N LEU A 50 2.98 8.80 -12.69
CA LEU A 50 3.10 9.02 -11.24
C LEU A 50 3.07 7.70 -10.49
N TRP A 51 2.17 6.79 -10.86
CA TRP A 51 2.12 5.47 -10.24
C TRP A 51 3.38 4.65 -10.52
N LEU A 52 3.95 4.77 -11.73
CA LEU A 52 5.23 4.14 -12.04
C LEU A 52 6.38 4.71 -11.22
N ILE A 53 6.39 6.01 -10.94
CA ILE A 53 7.39 6.64 -10.05
C ILE A 53 7.23 6.15 -8.61
N VAL A 54 5.99 6.04 -8.10
CA VAL A 54 5.72 5.49 -6.77
C VAL A 54 6.21 4.04 -6.67
N LYS A 55 5.93 3.21 -7.69
CA LYS A 55 6.30 1.78 -7.66
C LYS A 55 7.79 1.54 -7.89
N ASN A 56 8.37 2.19 -8.91
CA ASN A 56 9.70 1.86 -9.42
C ASN A 56 10.77 2.85 -8.97
N GLY A 57 10.38 4.07 -8.62
CA GLY A 57 11.26 5.20 -8.32
C GLY A 57 11.49 6.07 -9.55
N CYS A 58 11.93 7.31 -9.32
CA CYS A 58 12.31 8.24 -10.40
C CYS A 58 13.69 7.94 -11.01
N GLY A 59 14.49 7.11 -10.34
CA GLY A 59 15.90 6.89 -10.66
C GLY A 59 16.75 8.11 -10.32
N VAL A 60 18.07 7.90 -10.26
CA VAL A 60 19.04 8.99 -10.22
C VAL A 60 19.40 9.31 -11.66
N PRO A 61 19.31 10.57 -12.12
CA PRO A 61 19.84 10.98 -13.41
C PRO A 61 21.33 10.68 -13.51
N MET A 62 21.75 9.89 -14.51
CA MET A 62 23.14 9.46 -14.70
C MET A 62 23.70 9.93 -16.04
N LYS A 63 25.00 10.21 -16.09
CA LYS A 63 25.77 10.44 -17.31
C LYS A 63 26.92 9.44 -17.43
N LYS A 64 27.36 9.16 -18.66
CA LYS A 64 28.49 8.29 -18.93
C LYS A 64 29.77 9.13 -19.05
N VAL A 65 30.77 8.83 -18.23
CA VAL A 65 32.11 9.43 -18.28
C VAL A 65 33.10 8.30 -18.51
N GLY A 66 33.58 8.15 -19.75
CA GLY A 66 34.33 6.97 -20.17
C GLY A 66 33.45 5.71 -20.18
N GLU A 67 33.84 4.69 -19.41
CA GLU A 67 33.07 3.45 -19.25
C GLU A 67 32.19 3.43 -17.99
N VAL A 68 32.24 4.47 -17.15
CA VAL A 68 31.55 4.52 -15.86
C VAL A 68 30.32 5.43 -15.94
N ASN A 69 29.24 5.05 -15.26
CA ASN A 69 28.08 5.91 -15.03
C ASN A 69 28.24 6.67 -13.71
N VAL A 70 28.11 8.00 -13.76
CA VAL A 70 28.16 8.88 -12.60
C VAL A 70 26.87 9.70 -12.52
N PRO A 71 26.40 10.08 -11.31
CA PRO A 71 25.26 10.98 -11.18
C PRO A 71 25.49 12.30 -11.90
N LYS A 72 24.44 12.83 -12.53
CA LYS A 72 24.42 14.19 -13.07
C LYS A 72 24.29 15.20 -11.93
N THR A 73 24.88 16.38 -12.08
CA THR A 73 24.51 17.54 -11.27
C THR A 73 23.20 18.14 -11.80
N GLU A 74 22.51 18.98 -11.01
CA GLU A 74 21.25 19.58 -11.43
C GLU A 74 21.41 20.45 -12.68
N GLU A 75 22.58 21.08 -12.87
CA GLU A 75 22.90 21.86 -14.08
C GLU A 75 23.02 21.02 -15.35
N GLU A 76 23.19 19.70 -15.21
CA GLU A 76 23.33 18.74 -16.31
C GLU A 76 22.03 18.00 -16.61
N PHE A 77 20.95 18.30 -15.89
CA PHE A 77 19.66 17.65 -16.10
C PHE A 77 19.12 18.00 -17.47
N THR A 78 18.66 16.96 -18.16
CA THR A 78 17.87 17.11 -19.39
C THR A 78 16.41 17.37 -19.04
N ASP A 79 15.62 17.84 -20.00
CA ASP A 79 14.17 18.00 -19.83
C ASP A 79 13.48 16.71 -19.34
N GLU A 80 13.96 15.54 -19.77
CA GLU A 80 13.44 14.24 -19.32
C GLU A 80 13.82 13.94 -17.86
N ASP A 81 15.01 14.36 -17.41
CA ASP A 81 15.42 14.22 -16.01
C ASP A 81 14.56 15.12 -15.12
N CYS A 82 14.42 16.41 -15.50
CA CYS A 82 13.55 17.37 -14.82
C CYS A 82 12.11 16.85 -14.73
N LYS A 83 11.56 16.33 -15.83
CA LYS A 83 10.20 15.77 -15.86
C LYS A 83 10.02 14.59 -14.90
N LYS A 84 11.01 13.70 -14.76
CA LYS A 84 10.96 12.61 -13.77
C LYS A 84 10.99 13.13 -12.33
N MET A 85 11.82 14.15 -12.07
CA MET A 85 11.91 14.78 -10.75
C MET A 85 10.61 15.52 -10.39
N GLU A 86 9.99 16.21 -11.35
CA GLU A 86 8.66 16.83 -11.20
C GLU A 86 7.58 15.79 -10.88
N LEU A 87 7.57 14.65 -11.58
CA LEU A 87 6.64 13.55 -11.29
C LEU A 87 6.87 12.98 -9.89
N ASN A 88 8.12 12.83 -9.46
CA ASN A 88 8.44 12.40 -8.08
C ASN A 88 7.93 13.41 -7.05
N ALA A 89 8.19 14.71 -7.25
CA ALA A 89 7.71 15.76 -6.36
C ALA A 89 6.18 15.80 -6.28
N LYS A 90 5.49 15.65 -7.41
CA LYS A 90 4.02 15.58 -7.47
C LYS A 90 3.48 14.35 -6.75
N ALA A 91 4.13 13.19 -6.91
CA ALA A 91 3.77 11.97 -6.21
C ALA A 91 3.99 12.09 -4.68
N ILE A 92 5.11 12.67 -4.24
CA ILE A 92 5.37 12.98 -2.83
C ILE A 92 4.25 13.86 -2.27
N ASN A 93 3.90 14.94 -2.97
CA ASN A 93 2.83 15.84 -2.53
C ASN A 93 1.48 15.12 -2.39
N MET A 94 1.13 14.26 -3.36
CA MET A 94 -0.08 13.45 -3.26
C MET A 94 -0.05 12.55 -2.03
N ILE A 95 1.05 11.83 -1.78
CA ILE A 95 1.20 10.96 -0.60
C ILE A 95 1.05 11.76 0.69
N TYR A 96 1.73 12.90 0.82
CA TYR A 96 1.62 13.76 2.00
C TYR A 96 0.19 14.23 2.25
N CYS A 97 -0.53 14.65 1.21
CA CYS A 97 -1.92 15.06 1.34
C CYS A 97 -2.88 13.89 1.63
N GLY A 98 -2.45 12.64 1.42
CA GLY A 98 -3.24 11.43 1.65
C GLY A 98 -2.99 10.76 2.99
N VAL A 99 -2.10 11.27 3.85
CA VAL A 99 -1.79 10.66 5.15
C VAL A 99 -2.11 11.58 6.33
N ASN A 100 -2.41 11.00 7.49
CA ASN A 100 -2.53 11.76 8.74
C ASN A 100 -1.18 12.31 9.22
N ALA A 101 -1.21 13.16 10.25
CA ALA A 101 -0.03 13.83 10.79
C ALA A 101 1.03 12.87 11.36
N ASP A 102 0.62 11.73 11.93
CA ASP A 102 1.57 10.77 12.50
C ASP A 102 2.30 10.00 11.41
N ASP A 103 1.58 9.59 10.38
CA ASP A 103 2.16 8.93 9.21
C ASP A 103 3.01 9.86 8.36
N TYR A 104 2.59 11.12 8.22
CA TYR A 104 3.41 12.18 7.65
C TYR A 104 4.79 12.24 8.32
N ARG A 105 4.84 12.26 9.66
CA ARG A 105 6.11 12.30 10.41
C ARG A 105 6.98 11.07 10.17
N LYS A 106 6.38 9.90 9.96
CA LYS A 106 7.13 8.66 9.69
C LYS A 106 7.80 8.68 8.31
N ILE A 107 7.18 9.33 7.33
CA ILE A 107 7.65 9.34 5.95
C ILE A 107 8.40 10.61 5.54
N LEU A 108 8.37 11.68 6.34
CA LEU A 108 8.94 12.99 5.96
C LEU A 108 10.43 12.96 5.60
N ARG A 109 11.17 12.00 6.15
CA ARG A 109 12.63 11.89 5.98
C ARG A 109 13.07 11.22 4.69
N TYR A 110 12.14 10.67 3.91
CA TYR A 110 12.47 10.02 2.65
C TYR A 110 12.41 11.03 1.50
N GLU A 111 13.27 10.85 0.50
CA GLU A 111 13.47 11.82 -0.58
C GLU A 111 12.65 11.49 -1.83
N THR A 112 12.17 10.24 -1.93
CA THR A 112 11.41 9.78 -3.10
C THR A 112 10.03 9.26 -2.71
N ALA A 113 9.07 9.42 -3.61
CA ALA A 113 7.71 8.91 -3.43
C ALA A 113 7.72 7.38 -3.19
N LYS A 114 8.64 6.68 -3.85
CA LYS A 114 8.85 5.24 -3.66
C LYS A 114 9.26 4.89 -2.23
N GLN A 115 10.29 5.54 -1.69
CA GLN A 115 10.73 5.27 -0.33
C GLN A 115 9.65 5.58 0.71
N MET A 116 8.88 6.66 0.51
CA MET A 116 7.72 6.97 1.35
C MET A 116 6.66 5.87 1.29
N TRP A 117 6.33 5.42 0.08
CA TRP A 117 5.36 4.36 -0.15
C TRP A 117 5.79 3.02 0.47
N GLU A 118 7.02 2.59 0.20
CA GLU A 118 7.61 1.38 0.78
C GLU A 118 7.63 1.44 2.31
N LYS A 119 7.90 2.61 2.90
CA LYS A 119 7.85 2.76 4.35
C LYS A 119 6.43 2.54 4.88
N LEU A 120 5.41 3.07 4.22
CA LEU A 120 4.01 2.83 4.61
C LEU A 120 3.66 1.35 4.49
N GLU A 121 4.05 0.70 3.39
CA GLU A 121 3.82 -0.74 3.19
C GLU A 121 4.47 -1.56 4.29
N VAL A 122 5.75 -1.32 4.61
CA VAL A 122 6.44 -2.03 5.69
C VAL A 122 5.79 -1.76 7.05
N THR A 123 5.28 -0.56 7.29
CA THR A 123 4.68 -0.18 8.57
C THR A 123 3.34 -0.89 8.80
N TYR A 124 2.54 -1.09 7.75
CA TYR A 124 1.17 -1.58 7.88
C TYR A 124 0.95 -3.02 7.38
N GLU A 125 1.75 -3.48 6.44
CA GLU A 125 1.70 -4.84 5.90
C GLU A 125 2.85 -5.73 6.41
N GLY A 126 3.82 -5.14 7.11
CA GLY A 126 5.05 -5.82 7.50
C GLY A 126 6.05 -5.94 6.34
N THR A 127 7.26 -6.41 6.65
CA THR A 127 8.28 -6.70 5.63
C THR A 127 7.90 -7.90 4.78
N ALA A 128 8.57 -8.07 3.63
CA ALA A 128 8.39 -9.26 2.79
C ALA A 128 8.62 -10.55 3.60
N GLN A 129 9.63 -10.59 4.46
CA GLN A 129 9.93 -11.76 5.30
C GLN A 129 8.84 -12.05 6.32
N VAL A 130 8.31 -11.00 6.99
CA VAL A 130 7.19 -11.17 7.94
C VAL A 130 5.93 -11.64 7.22
N ARG A 131 5.71 -11.13 6.00
CA ARG A 131 4.60 -11.53 5.14
C ARG A 131 4.71 -12.98 4.71
N GLU A 132 5.88 -13.41 4.24
CA GLU A 132 6.16 -14.80 3.86
C GLU A 132 5.99 -15.73 5.07
N ALA A 133 6.57 -15.41 6.23
CA ALA A 133 6.40 -16.20 7.44
C ALA A 133 4.92 -16.32 7.85
N LYS A 134 4.13 -15.26 7.68
CA LYS A 134 2.69 -15.28 7.93
C LYS A 134 1.94 -16.16 6.92
N ILE A 135 2.31 -16.12 5.64
CA ILE A 135 1.76 -16.99 4.60
C ILE A 135 2.07 -18.45 4.96
N ASP A 136 3.33 -18.78 5.24
CA ASP A 136 3.75 -20.15 5.56
C ASP A 136 3.01 -20.68 6.79
N HIS A 137 2.89 -19.86 7.84
CA HIS A 137 2.13 -20.23 9.04
C HIS A 137 0.64 -20.49 8.73
N LEU A 138 -0.01 -19.59 7.98
CA LEU A 138 -1.43 -19.74 7.64
C LEU A 138 -1.67 -20.92 6.68
N THR A 139 -0.76 -21.17 5.74
CA THR A 139 -0.80 -22.35 4.86
C THR A 139 -0.67 -23.63 5.69
N HIS A 140 0.23 -23.66 6.68
CA HIS A 140 0.34 -24.79 7.58
C HIS A 140 -0.92 -25.01 8.43
N GLU A 141 -1.50 -23.94 9.00
CA GLU A 141 -2.77 -24.02 9.74
C GLU A 141 -3.93 -24.51 8.84
N TYR A 142 -3.94 -24.11 7.56
CA TYR A 142 -4.89 -24.58 6.57
C TYR A 142 -4.71 -26.08 6.27
N GLU A 143 -3.48 -26.54 6.05
CA GLU A 143 -3.16 -27.95 5.77
C GLU A 143 -3.50 -28.87 6.94
N LEU A 144 -3.31 -28.39 8.18
CA LEU A 144 -3.68 -29.10 9.41
C LEU A 144 -5.15 -28.90 9.80
N PHE A 145 -5.90 -28.09 9.05
CA PHE A 145 -7.24 -27.70 9.45
C PHE A 145 -8.16 -28.92 9.48
N SER A 146 -8.69 -29.18 10.67
CA SER A 146 -9.73 -30.16 10.90
C SER A 146 -10.74 -29.62 11.89
N MET A 147 -11.99 -30.06 11.72
CA MET A 147 -13.04 -29.83 12.68
C MET A 147 -12.72 -30.59 13.96
N LYS A 148 -12.80 -29.92 15.11
CA LYS A 148 -12.51 -30.53 16.41
C LYS A 148 -13.69 -31.37 16.89
N GLU A 149 -13.41 -32.32 17.78
CA GLU A 149 -14.45 -33.09 18.46
C GLU A 149 -15.30 -32.15 19.33
N ASN A 150 -16.63 -32.22 19.15
CA ASN A 150 -17.64 -31.34 19.78
C ASN A 150 -17.64 -29.86 19.33
N GLU A 151 -16.93 -29.52 18.25
CA GLU A 151 -17.02 -28.19 17.64
C GLU A 151 -18.34 -28.03 16.88
N LYS A 152 -18.96 -26.84 16.97
CA LYS A 152 -20.13 -26.53 16.12
C LYS A 152 -19.70 -26.09 14.73
N ILE A 153 -20.56 -26.27 13.74
CA ILE A 153 -20.28 -25.89 12.35
C ILE A 153 -19.97 -24.38 12.25
N GLU A 154 -20.66 -23.55 13.02
CA GLU A 154 -20.44 -22.10 13.04
C GLU A 154 -19.04 -21.74 13.58
N GLU A 155 -18.59 -22.43 14.63
CA GLU A 155 -17.27 -22.24 15.25
C GLU A 155 -16.14 -22.70 14.30
N MET A 156 -16.35 -23.83 13.63
CA MET A 156 -15.44 -24.34 12.61
C MET A 156 -15.31 -23.34 11.45
N PHE A 157 -16.43 -22.81 10.95
CA PHE A 157 -16.44 -21.86 9.84
C PHE A 157 -15.75 -20.53 10.21
N GLU A 158 -15.92 -20.06 11.45
CA GLU A 158 -15.22 -18.88 11.94
C GLU A 158 -13.71 -19.07 11.96
N ARG A 159 -13.21 -20.20 12.48
CA ARG A 159 -11.79 -20.54 12.44
C ARG A 159 -11.26 -20.66 11.01
N PHE A 160 -12.01 -21.33 10.14
CA PHE A 160 -11.63 -21.48 8.73
C PHE A 160 -11.53 -20.11 8.05
N SER A 161 -12.49 -19.21 8.30
CA SER A 161 -12.50 -17.85 7.78
C SER A 161 -11.29 -17.03 8.28
N ASN A 162 -10.88 -17.23 9.52
CA ASN A 162 -9.70 -16.59 10.08
C ASN A 162 -8.38 -17.03 9.44
N ILE A 163 -8.36 -18.17 8.73
CA ILE A 163 -7.21 -18.66 7.97
C ILE A 163 -7.28 -18.17 6.52
N ILE A 164 -8.42 -18.39 5.85
CA ILE A 164 -8.60 -18.11 4.42
C ILE A 164 -8.61 -16.61 4.11
N ASN A 165 -9.26 -15.78 4.93
CA ASN A 165 -9.38 -14.35 4.62
C ASN A 165 -8.01 -13.66 4.61
N PRO A 166 -7.12 -13.86 5.61
CA PRO A 166 -5.76 -13.32 5.52
C PRO A 166 -4.93 -13.88 4.36
N LEU A 167 -5.05 -15.18 4.03
CA LEU A 167 -4.35 -15.76 2.87
C LEU A 167 -4.75 -15.08 1.55
N ASN A 168 -6.05 -14.86 1.35
CA ASN A 168 -6.58 -14.16 0.18
C ASN A 168 -6.06 -12.73 0.08
N LEU A 169 -6.01 -12.00 1.21
CA LEU A 169 -5.49 -10.63 1.26
C LEU A 169 -3.99 -10.56 0.94
N LEU A 170 -3.26 -11.64 1.18
CA LEU A 170 -1.82 -11.73 0.91
C LEU A 170 -1.50 -12.21 -0.52
N GLY A 171 -2.50 -12.52 -1.34
CA GLY A 171 -2.34 -12.75 -2.78
C GLY A 171 -1.93 -14.18 -3.17
N LYS A 172 -2.17 -15.19 -2.33
CA LYS A 172 -2.12 -16.60 -2.76
C LYS A 172 -3.53 -17.09 -3.08
N THR A 173 -3.79 -17.30 -4.38
CA THR A 173 -4.85 -18.19 -4.89
C THR A 173 -4.23 -19.17 -5.85
#